data_AF-A0A844FGN1-F1
#
_entry.id   AF-A0A844FGN1-F1
#
_cell.length_a   1.000
_cell.length_b   1.000
_cell.length_c   1.000
_cell.angle_alpha   90.00
_cell.angle_beta   90.00
_cell.angle_gamma   90.00
#
_symmetry.space_group_name_H-M   'P 1'
#
loop_
_entity.id
_entity.type
_entity.pdbx_description
1 polymer ?
#
loop_
_entity_poly.entity_id
_entity_poly.type
_entity_poly.pdbx_seq_one_letter_code
_entity_poly.pdbx_strand_id
1 'polypeptide(L)'
;MKRAFSVLLILVLTFSIVGCTKNNPEDTVESFLNDVKNGNIENLSQYLKEDDDYEVDADDFMLKDELEQAMIKAYSKLEYEILNTEVDGNKATVETKIKAPNLGEAMSSTISELLPGAFMDALEEAFDENPEKEFDEEAFQKKMEETFIKKISKDDISMVENTVKVKMIKKDDKWLIDSDDEFFNALSGNLKKVFDSFDDFDDME
;
A
#
# COMPACT_ATOMS: atom_id res chain seq x y z
N MET A 1 -64.87 16.67 -2.88
CA MET A 1 -64.03 16.13 -1.79
C MET A 1 -63.20 15.02 -2.39
N LYS A 2 -62.07 15.30 -3.07
CA LYS A 2 -60.73 15.63 -2.54
C LYS A 2 -60.21 14.58 -1.53
N ARG A 3 -59.26 13.77 -2.04
CA ARG A 3 -58.10 13.17 -1.37
C ARG A 3 -58.35 11.93 -0.52
N ALA A 4 -58.29 10.75 -1.14
CA ALA A 4 -58.06 9.49 -0.44
C ALA A 4 -57.35 8.40 -1.27
N PHE A 5 -56.64 8.73 -2.36
CA PHE A 5 -56.07 7.69 -3.24
C PHE A 5 -54.61 7.86 -3.67
N SER A 6 -53.85 8.77 -3.05
CA SER A 6 -52.52 9.14 -3.55
C SER A 6 -51.41 9.03 -2.51
N VAL A 7 -51.43 8.01 -1.66
CA VAL A 7 -50.32 7.75 -0.70
C VAL A 7 -49.83 6.30 -0.71
N LEU A 8 -50.49 5.36 -1.40
CA LEU A 8 -50.10 3.93 -1.41
C LEU A 8 -49.26 3.50 -2.64
N LEU A 9 -48.65 4.45 -3.36
CA LEU A 9 -47.85 4.17 -4.56
C LEU A 9 -46.47 4.86 -4.50
N ILE A 10 -45.85 4.89 -3.32
CA ILE A 10 -44.47 5.38 -3.11
C ILE A 10 -43.57 4.27 -2.53
N LEU A 11 -44.09 3.07 -2.25
CA LEU A 11 -43.36 2.04 -1.51
C LEU A 11 -42.62 0.99 -2.37
N VAL A 12 -42.49 1.12 -3.69
CA VAL A 12 -41.85 0.08 -4.54
C VAL A 12 -40.95 0.66 -5.64
N LEU A 13 -40.17 1.69 -5.31
CA LEU A 13 -39.11 2.18 -6.19
C LEU A 13 -37.83 2.55 -5.42
N THR A 14 -37.51 1.81 -4.35
CA THR A 14 -36.10 1.51 -4.11
C THR A 14 -35.70 0.50 -5.19
N PHE A 15 -35.43 1.02 -6.39
CA PHE A 15 -34.49 0.34 -7.27
C PHE A 15 -33.25 0.18 -6.40
N SER A 16 -33.08 -1.04 -5.88
CA SER A 16 -31.76 -1.56 -5.56
C SER A 16 -30.95 -1.28 -6.81
N ILE A 17 -30.13 -0.23 -6.73
CA ILE A 17 -28.93 -0.14 -7.53
C ILE A 17 -28.09 -1.30 -6.98
N VAL A 18 -28.45 -2.53 -7.36
CA VAL A 18 -27.46 -3.57 -7.52
C VAL A 18 -26.66 -3.02 -8.68
N GLY A 19 -25.64 -2.23 -8.34
CA GLY A 19 -24.60 -1.90 -9.28
C GLY A 19 -24.25 -3.24 -9.91
N CYS A 20 -24.43 -3.34 -11.22
CA CYS A 20 -23.81 -4.40 -11.97
C CYS A 20 -22.31 -4.16 -11.88
N THR A 21 -21.71 -4.41 -10.72
CA THR A 21 -20.33 -4.85 -10.67
C THR A 21 -20.36 -6.16 -11.42
N LYS A 22 -19.91 -6.10 -12.67
CA LYS A 22 -19.44 -7.31 -13.33
C LYS A 22 -18.48 -7.95 -12.33
N ASN A 23 -18.81 -9.16 -11.92
CA ASN A 23 -18.12 -9.86 -10.87
C ASN A 23 -16.94 -10.63 -11.51
N ASN A 24 -16.06 -9.88 -12.18
CA ASN A 24 -14.91 -10.43 -12.86
C ASN A 24 -13.64 -10.15 -12.03
N PRO A 25 -12.61 -10.99 -12.13
CA PRO A 25 -11.35 -10.78 -11.42
C PRO A 25 -10.69 -9.44 -11.75
N GLU A 26 -10.70 -9.03 -13.03
CA GLU A 26 -10.11 -7.77 -13.47
C GLU A 26 -10.79 -6.56 -12.82
N ASP A 27 -12.13 -6.56 -12.69
CA ASP A 27 -12.89 -5.46 -12.11
C ASP A 27 -12.50 -5.25 -10.63
N THR A 28 -12.21 -6.33 -9.89
CA THR A 28 -11.71 -6.23 -8.51
C THR A 28 -10.32 -5.60 -8.45
N VAL A 29 -9.39 -6.05 -9.31
CA VAL A 29 -8.03 -5.49 -9.36
C VAL A 29 -8.06 -4.01 -9.76
N GLU A 30 -8.86 -3.65 -10.76
CA GLU A 30 -9.06 -2.26 -11.16
C GLU A 30 -9.63 -1.40 -10.02
N SER A 31 -10.64 -1.91 -9.31
CA SER A 31 -11.25 -1.19 -8.19
C SER A 31 -10.24 -0.94 -7.07
N PHE A 32 -9.47 -1.96 -6.68
CA PHE A 32 -8.41 -1.83 -5.69
C PHE A 32 -7.36 -0.79 -6.10
N LEU A 33 -6.83 -0.88 -7.32
CA LEU A 33 -5.79 0.06 -7.80
C LEU A 33 -6.33 1.48 -7.97
N ASN A 34 -7.60 1.64 -8.35
CA ASN A 34 -8.25 2.95 -8.40
C ASN A 34 -8.45 3.55 -7.00
N ASP A 35 -8.83 2.75 -6.01
CA ASP A 35 -8.97 3.25 -4.65
C ASP A 35 -7.61 3.65 -4.05
N VAL A 36 -6.56 2.87 -4.27
CA VAL A 36 -5.18 3.26 -3.92
C VAL A 36 -4.79 4.57 -4.61
N LYS A 37 -5.01 4.67 -5.92
CA LYS A 37 -4.69 5.87 -6.71
C LYS A 37 -5.44 7.11 -6.22
N ASN A 38 -6.70 6.97 -5.83
CA ASN A 38 -7.54 8.08 -5.40
C ASN A 38 -7.43 8.39 -3.90
N GLY A 39 -6.62 7.63 -3.16
CA GLY A 39 -6.49 7.78 -1.71
C GLY A 39 -7.69 7.27 -0.92
N ASN A 40 -8.54 6.43 -1.50
CA ASN A 40 -9.70 5.82 -0.85
C ASN A 40 -9.26 4.58 -0.02
N ILE A 41 -8.36 4.77 0.94
CA ILE A 41 -7.67 3.66 1.61
C ILE A 41 -8.51 2.97 2.70
N GLU A 42 -9.57 3.62 3.20
CA GLU A 42 -10.39 3.15 4.34
C GLU A 42 -11.01 1.76 4.15
N ASN A 43 -11.21 1.31 2.91
CA ASN A 43 -11.93 0.08 2.60
C ASN A 43 -11.16 -0.87 1.67
N LEU A 44 -9.83 -0.74 1.56
CA LEU A 44 -9.05 -1.62 0.67
C LEU A 44 -9.13 -3.09 1.07
N SER A 45 -9.30 -3.38 2.36
CA SER A 45 -9.46 -4.73 2.89
C SER A 45 -10.63 -5.51 2.27
N GLN A 46 -11.66 -4.81 1.75
CA GLN A 46 -12.79 -5.46 1.09
C GLN A 46 -12.41 -6.21 -0.20
N TYR A 47 -11.28 -5.84 -0.80
CA TYR A 47 -10.76 -6.44 -2.03
C TYR A 47 -9.79 -7.57 -1.75
N LEU A 48 -9.25 -7.65 -0.54
CA LEU A 48 -8.23 -8.61 -0.16
C LEU A 48 -8.91 -9.87 0.39
N LYS A 49 -8.31 -11.02 0.09
CA LYS A 49 -8.62 -12.24 0.82
C LYS A 49 -8.18 -12.02 2.26
N GLU A 50 -9.06 -12.32 3.21
CA GLU A 50 -8.70 -12.43 4.62
C GLU A 50 -7.61 -13.51 4.73
N ASP A 51 -6.36 -13.10 4.91
CA ASP A 51 -5.27 -13.98 5.31
C ASP A 51 -5.02 -13.79 6.81
N ASP A 52 -4.99 -14.90 7.55
CA ASP A 52 -4.72 -14.93 9.00
C ASP A 52 -3.28 -14.47 9.36
N ASP A 53 -2.42 -14.15 8.38
CA ASP A 53 -0.98 -13.87 8.56
C ASP A 53 -0.55 -12.42 8.27
N TYR A 54 -1.40 -11.59 7.64
CA TYR A 54 -1.11 -10.17 7.41
C TYR A 54 -2.01 -9.31 8.29
N GLU A 55 -1.85 -9.44 9.61
CA GLU A 55 -2.16 -8.34 10.52
C GLU A 55 -1.16 -7.22 10.19
N VAL A 56 -1.50 -6.38 9.21
CA VAL A 56 -0.99 -5.01 9.23
C VAL A 56 -1.66 -4.41 10.46
N ASP A 57 -0.96 -4.47 11.59
CA ASP A 57 -1.41 -3.82 12.80
C ASP A 57 -1.52 -2.33 12.47
N ALA A 58 -2.76 -1.86 12.34
CA ALA A 58 -3.06 -0.48 12.02
C ALA A 58 -2.52 0.45 13.12
N ASP A 59 -2.21 -0.08 14.30
CA ASP A 59 -1.56 0.64 15.38
C ASP A 59 -0.02 0.76 15.17
N ASP A 60 0.65 -0.20 14.52
CA ASP A 60 2.07 -0.09 14.11
C ASP A 60 2.26 0.88 12.94
N PHE A 61 1.24 0.96 12.07
CA PHE A 61 1.12 1.92 10.98
C PHE A 61 0.10 3.01 11.31
N MET A 62 0.14 3.57 12.53
CA MET A 62 -0.40 4.92 12.76
C MET A 62 0.41 5.89 11.90
N LEU A 63 0.07 5.93 10.60
CA LEU A 63 0.55 6.89 9.64
C LEU A 63 0.21 8.24 10.27
N LYS A 64 1.23 8.98 10.74
CA LYS A 64 1.03 10.38 11.09
C LYS A 64 0.37 11.04 9.88
N ASP A 65 -0.55 11.97 10.12
CA ASP A 65 -1.30 12.65 9.05
C ASP A 65 -0.38 13.09 7.87
N GLU A 66 0.85 13.51 8.16
CA GLU A 66 1.82 13.91 7.14
C GLU A 66 2.30 12.75 6.23
N LEU A 67 2.60 11.58 6.80
CA LEU A 67 3.03 10.40 6.04
C LEU A 67 1.86 9.88 5.18
N GLU A 68 0.65 9.84 5.73
CA GLU A 68 -0.54 9.45 4.97
C GLU A 68 -0.76 10.37 3.76
N GLN A 69 -0.72 11.69 3.96
CA GLN A 69 -0.86 12.66 2.88
C GLN A 69 0.25 12.54 1.83
N ALA A 70 1.49 12.29 2.27
CA ALA A 70 2.62 12.08 1.37
C ALA A 70 2.44 10.81 0.52
N MET A 71 1.92 9.73 1.11
CA MET A 71 1.59 8.49 0.42
C MET A 71 0.45 8.69 -0.58
N ILE A 72 -0.66 9.29 -0.17
CA ILE A 72 -1.79 9.63 -1.07
C ILE A 72 -1.28 10.45 -2.26
N LYS A 73 -0.45 11.47 -2.01
CA LYS A 73 0.16 12.28 -3.07
C LYS A 73 1.03 11.44 -4.01
N ALA A 74 1.89 10.57 -3.48
CA ALA A 74 2.74 9.70 -4.28
C ALA A 74 1.90 8.77 -5.16
N TYR A 75 0.94 8.04 -4.57
CA TYR A 75 0.10 7.07 -5.27
C TYR A 75 -0.92 7.69 -6.22
N SER A 76 -1.22 9.00 -6.14
CA SER A 76 -2.03 9.69 -7.15
C SER A 76 -1.46 9.58 -8.58
N LYS A 77 -0.16 9.30 -8.70
CA LYS A 77 0.56 9.08 -9.96
C LYS A 77 0.59 7.63 -10.41
N LEU A 78 0.00 6.70 -9.64
CA LEU A 78 -0.10 5.29 -10.00
C LEU A 78 -0.74 5.14 -11.39
N GLU A 79 -0.07 4.39 -12.24
CA GLU A 79 -0.57 3.97 -13.54
C GLU A 79 -0.62 2.44 -13.57
N TYR A 80 -1.63 1.88 -14.21
CA TYR A 80 -1.72 0.44 -14.38
C TYR A 80 -2.40 0.09 -15.71
N GLU A 81 -2.14 -1.11 -16.20
CA GLU A 81 -2.75 -1.69 -17.39
C GLU A 81 -3.01 -3.18 -17.15
N ILE A 82 -4.27 -3.60 -17.29
CA ILE A 82 -4.63 -5.03 -17.28
C ILE A 82 -4.27 -5.61 -18.65
N LEU A 83 -3.36 -6.58 -18.68
CA LEU A 83 -2.86 -7.19 -19.91
C LEU A 83 -3.68 -8.43 -20.30
N ASN A 84 -4.00 -9.27 -19.32
CA ASN A 84 -4.70 -10.53 -19.53
C ASN A 84 -5.39 -11.01 -18.25
N THR A 85 -6.48 -11.76 -18.40
CA THR A 85 -7.15 -12.45 -17.30
C THR A 85 -7.35 -13.92 -17.66
N GLU A 86 -6.87 -14.81 -16.80
CA GLU A 86 -7.11 -16.25 -16.87
C GLU A 86 -7.96 -16.70 -15.70
N VAL A 87 -9.06 -17.40 -15.97
CA VAL A 87 -9.98 -17.91 -14.94
C VAL A 87 -10.01 -19.43 -14.96
N ASP A 88 -9.75 -20.04 -13.81
CA ASP A 88 -9.83 -21.48 -13.58
C ASP A 88 -10.70 -21.78 -12.34
N GLY A 89 -11.99 -22.00 -12.59
CA GLY A 89 -12.98 -22.26 -11.54
C GLY A 89 -13.09 -21.10 -10.55
N ASN A 90 -12.65 -21.33 -9.31
CA ASN A 90 -12.66 -20.35 -8.22
C ASN A 90 -11.33 -19.62 -8.06
N LYS A 91 -10.39 -19.78 -8.99
CA LYS A 91 -9.13 -19.06 -9.03
C LYS A 91 -9.03 -18.26 -10.31
N ALA A 92 -8.32 -17.14 -10.26
CA ALA A 92 -7.96 -16.40 -11.46
C ALA A 92 -6.57 -15.79 -11.31
N THR A 93 -5.96 -15.48 -12.45
CA THR A 93 -4.73 -14.70 -12.53
C THR A 93 -4.99 -13.50 -13.43
N VAL A 94 -4.75 -12.31 -12.90
CA VAL A 94 -4.87 -11.05 -13.64
C VAL A 94 -3.47 -10.51 -13.87
N GLU A 95 -2.96 -10.67 -15.08
CA GLU A 95 -1.66 -10.13 -15.47
C GLU A 95 -1.77 -8.62 -15.62
N THR A 96 -1.08 -7.89 -14.75
CA THR A 96 -1.22 -6.44 -14.61
C THR A 96 0.16 -5.79 -14.69
N LYS A 97 0.28 -4.79 -15.54
CA LYS A 97 1.41 -3.88 -15.55
C LYS A 97 1.13 -2.76 -14.55
N ILE A 98 1.97 -2.61 -13.53
CA ILE A 98 1.82 -1.59 -12.48
C ILE A 98 3.03 -0.68 -12.52
N LYS A 99 2.79 0.62 -12.64
CA LYS A 99 3.81 1.66 -12.53
C LYS A 99 3.51 2.49 -11.29
N ALA A 100 4.22 2.15 -10.21
CA ALA A 100 4.03 2.71 -8.89
C ALA A 100 5.19 3.65 -8.51
N PRO A 101 4.98 4.53 -7.50
CA PRO A 101 6.08 5.26 -6.91
C PRO A 101 7.14 4.32 -6.36
N ASN A 102 8.42 4.58 -6.65
CA ASN A 102 9.54 3.74 -6.22
C ASN A 102 9.90 4.03 -4.76
N LEU A 103 9.08 3.54 -3.83
CA LEU A 103 9.32 3.73 -2.39
C LEU A 103 10.58 3.02 -1.92
N GLY A 104 10.97 1.92 -2.58
CA GLY A 104 12.25 1.25 -2.32
C GLY A 104 13.44 2.18 -2.55
N GLU A 105 13.50 2.87 -3.70
CA GLU A 105 14.54 3.87 -3.96
C GLU A 105 14.50 5.02 -2.95
N ALA A 106 13.30 5.51 -2.60
CA ALA A 106 13.16 6.57 -1.59
C ALA A 106 13.68 6.13 -0.22
N MET A 107 13.40 4.90 0.19
CA MET A 107 13.86 4.33 1.45
C MET A 107 15.37 4.08 1.42
N SER A 108 15.89 3.38 0.42
CA SER A 108 17.33 3.14 0.27
C SER A 108 18.13 4.44 0.20
N SER A 109 17.61 5.48 -0.46
CA SER A 109 18.23 6.80 -0.48
C SER A 109 18.19 7.49 0.88
N THR A 110 17.13 7.29 1.67
CA THR A 110 17.02 7.81 3.04
C THR A 110 18.07 7.17 3.94
N ILE A 111 18.15 5.83 3.92
CA ILE A 111 19.16 5.08 4.67
C ILE A 111 20.56 5.53 4.26
N SER A 112 20.86 5.58 2.96
CA SER A 112 22.18 5.97 2.47
C SER A 112 22.59 7.39 2.87
N GLU A 113 21.62 8.30 3.04
CA GLU A 113 21.86 9.69 3.44
C GLU A 113 22.12 9.82 4.94
N LEU A 114 21.45 8.99 5.76
CA LEU A 114 21.45 9.14 7.22
C LEU A 114 22.42 8.20 7.94
N LEU A 115 22.61 6.99 7.40
CA LEU A 115 23.42 5.94 8.02
C LEU A 115 24.87 6.36 8.31
N PRO A 116 25.58 7.11 7.42
CA PRO A 116 26.94 7.56 7.73
C PRO A 116 27.00 8.48 8.96
N GLY A 117 26.00 9.34 9.15
CA GLY A 117 25.91 10.22 10.31
C GLY A 117 25.66 9.45 11.59
N ALA A 118 24.69 8.53 11.57
CA ALA A 118 24.40 7.67 12.71
C ALA A 118 25.60 6.81 13.12
N PHE A 119 26.35 6.28 12.15
CA PHE A 119 27.58 5.55 12.43
C PHE A 119 28.64 6.44 13.10
N MET A 120 28.78 7.70 12.67
CA MET A 120 29.69 8.64 13.32
C MET A 120 29.25 8.99 14.74
N ASP A 121 27.95 9.21 14.95
CA ASP A 121 27.38 9.52 16.27
C ASP A 121 27.59 8.34 17.24
N ALA A 122 27.31 7.11 16.80
CA ALA A 122 27.56 5.90 17.59
C ALA A 122 29.06 5.66 17.87
N LEU A 123 29.93 6.00 16.92
CA LEU A 123 31.37 5.94 17.13
C LEU A 123 31.82 6.96 18.17
N GLU A 124 31.31 8.20 18.11
CA GLU A 124 31.61 9.23 19.10
C GLU A 124 31.18 8.82 20.51
N GLU A 125 29.99 8.23 20.66
CA GLU A 125 29.54 7.65 21.92
C GLU A 125 30.50 6.57 22.43
N ALA A 126 30.91 5.62 21.58
CA ALA A 126 31.80 4.53 21.98
C ALA A 126 33.19 4.98 22.46
N PHE A 127 33.64 6.17 22.05
CA PHE A 127 34.91 6.76 22.45
C PHE A 127 34.79 7.88 23.50
N ASP A 128 33.57 8.24 23.93
CA ASP A 128 33.36 9.24 24.96
C ASP A 128 33.50 8.60 26.36
N GLU A 129 34.15 9.30 27.29
CA GLU A 129 34.25 8.87 28.69
C GLU A 129 33.01 9.26 29.50
N ASN A 130 32.12 10.09 28.93
CA ASN A 130 30.87 10.51 29.55
C ASN A 130 29.73 9.51 29.28
N PRO A 131 29.26 8.76 30.29
CA PRO A 131 28.17 7.79 30.13
C PRO A 131 26.79 8.43 29.88
N GLU A 132 26.68 9.77 29.92
CA GLU A 132 25.41 10.47 29.62
C GLU A 132 25.25 10.83 28.13
N LYS A 133 26.26 10.59 27.28
CA LYS A 133 26.19 10.84 25.83
C LYS A 133 25.80 9.55 25.12
N GLU A 134 24.51 9.28 25.02
CA GLU A 134 23.95 8.14 24.29
C GLU A 134 23.42 8.57 22.91
N PHE A 135 23.48 7.65 21.94
CA PHE A 135 22.85 7.82 20.64
C PHE A 135 21.34 8.03 20.79
N ASP A 136 20.84 9.13 20.23
CA ASP A 136 19.42 9.48 20.29
C ASP A 136 18.64 8.74 19.20
N GLU A 137 18.21 7.52 19.51
CA GLU A 137 17.44 6.66 18.62
C GLU A 137 16.13 7.32 18.15
N GLU A 138 15.44 8.05 19.04
CA GLU A 138 14.17 8.73 18.73
C GLU A 138 14.40 9.86 17.72
N ALA A 139 15.43 10.68 17.91
CA ALA A 139 15.81 11.72 16.97
C ALA A 139 16.22 11.14 15.61
N PHE A 140 16.93 9.99 15.60
CA PHE A 140 17.30 9.31 14.37
C PHE A 140 16.07 8.78 13.62
N GLN A 141 15.16 8.07 14.30
CA GLN A 141 13.91 7.57 13.71
C GLN A 141 13.07 8.70 13.12
N LYS A 142 12.91 9.80 13.86
CA LYS A 142 12.20 10.99 13.37
C LYS A 142 12.86 11.58 12.13
N LYS A 143 14.20 11.67 12.10
CA LYS A 143 14.94 12.16 10.94
C LYS A 143 14.79 11.23 9.73
N MET A 144 14.75 9.91 9.94
CA MET A 144 14.45 8.94 8.88
C MET A 144 13.06 9.18 8.29
N GLU A 145 12.04 9.27 9.15
CA GLU A 145 10.65 9.51 8.74
C GLU A 145 10.52 10.83 7.96
N GLU A 146 11.02 11.94 8.49
CA GLU A 146 10.98 13.25 7.83
C GLU A 146 11.70 13.24 6.47
N THR A 147 12.85 12.57 6.40
CA THR A 147 13.63 12.46 5.17
C THR A 147 12.91 11.61 4.12
N PHE A 148 12.27 10.51 4.54
CA PHE A 148 11.47 9.65 3.68
C PHE A 148 10.23 10.39 3.17
N ILE A 149 9.44 11.01 4.05
CA ILE A 149 8.28 11.85 3.72
C ILE A 149 8.67 12.92 2.68
N LYS A 150 9.78 13.62 2.91
CA LYS A 150 10.29 14.64 1.99
C LYS A 150 10.62 14.07 0.61
N LYS A 151 11.19 12.87 0.53
CA LYS A 151 11.52 12.22 -0.75
C LYS A 151 10.26 11.78 -1.49
N ILE A 152 9.28 11.20 -0.79
CA ILE A 152 8.06 10.69 -1.43
C ILE A 152 7.04 11.81 -1.77
N SER A 153 7.13 12.96 -1.09
CA SER A 153 6.28 14.12 -1.35
C SER A 153 6.65 14.90 -2.63
N LYS A 154 7.73 14.52 -3.32
CA LYS A 154 8.21 15.21 -4.52
C LYS A 154 7.24 15.04 -5.70
N ASP A 155 7.07 16.11 -6.49
CA ASP A 155 6.25 16.09 -7.70
C ASP A 155 6.87 15.21 -8.80
N ASP A 156 8.19 15.03 -8.78
CA ASP A 156 8.98 14.20 -9.69
C ASP A 156 9.49 12.91 -9.04
N ILE A 157 8.74 12.38 -8.05
CA ILE A 157 9.04 11.07 -7.45
C ILE A 157 9.36 10.01 -8.52
N SER A 158 10.43 9.25 -8.27
CA SER A 158 10.82 8.13 -9.13
C SER A 158 9.68 7.12 -9.22
N MET A 159 9.43 6.60 -10.41
CA MET A 159 8.40 5.60 -10.68
C MET A 159 9.06 4.33 -11.20
N VAL A 160 8.56 3.18 -10.79
CA VAL A 160 9.04 1.88 -11.26
C VAL A 160 7.89 1.07 -11.82
N GLU A 161 8.14 0.40 -12.94
CA GLU A 161 7.16 -0.41 -13.65
C GLU A 161 7.49 -1.90 -13.50
N ASN A 162 6.49 -2.68 -13.07
CA ASN A 162 6.58 -4.13 -12.92
C ASN A 162 5.35 -4.78 -13.58
N THR A 163 5.54 -5.91 -14.26
CA THR A 163 4.42 -6.75 -14.71
C THR A 163 4.28 -7.90 -13.72
N VAL A 164 3.10 -8.03 -13.11
CA VAL A 164 2.81 -9.02 -12.07
C VAL A 164 1.57 -9.83 -12.40
N LYS A 165 1.54 -11.06 -11.89
CA LYS A 165 0.40 -11.97 -12.01
C LYS A 165 -0.40 -11.93 -10.71
N VAL A 166 -1.38 -11.03 -10.64
CA VAL A 166 -2.21 -10.86 -9.45
C VAL A 166 -3.08 -12.11 -9.27
N LYS A 167 -2.87 -12.83 -8.17
CA LYS A 167 -3.62 -14.04 -7.84
C LYS A 167 -4.96 -13.64 -7.23
N MET A 168 -6.01 -14.34 -7.64
CA MET A 168 -7.38 -14.06 -7.22
C MET A 168 -8.06 -15.35 -6.76
N ILE A 169 -8.85 -15.25 -5.69
CA ILE A 169 -9.73 -16.32 -5.22
C ILE A 169 -11.19 -15.87 -5.22
N LYS A 170 -12.11 -16.76 -5.56
CA LYS A 170 -13.54 -16.53 -5.46
C LYS A 170 -14.11 -17.10 -4.15
N LYS A 171 -14.62 -16.24 -3.27
CA LYS A 171 -15.30 -16.58 -2.00
C LYS A 171 -16.66 -15.89 -1.96
N ASP A 172 -17.73 -16.62 -1.65
CA ASP A 172 -19.10 -16.08 -1.55
C ASP A 172 -19.55 -15.24 -2.75
N ASP A 173 -19.26 -15.74 -3.95
CA ASP A 173 -19.50 -15.02 -5.20
C ASP A 173 -18.83 -13.63 -5.28
N LYS A 174 -17.65 -13.47 -4.67
CA LYS A 174 -16.79 -12.30 -4.82
C LYS A 174 -15.37 -12.72 -5.14
N TRP A 175 -14.74 -12.03 -6.08
CA TRP A 175 -13.31 -12.15 -6.32
C TRP A 175 -12.55 -11.30 -5.31
N LEU A 176 -11.53 -11.90 -4.71
CA LEU A 176 -10.64 -11.29 -3.73
C LEU A 176 -9.19 -11.50 -4.20
N ILE A 177 -8.35 -10.50 -3.98
CA ILE A 177 -6.91 -10.54 -4.22
C ILE A 177 -6.27 -11.45 -3.17
N ASP A 178 -5.65 -12.53 -3.61
CA ASP A 178 -4.78 -13.39 -2.83
C ASP A 178 -3.38 -12.76 -2.87
N SER A 179 -3.18 -11.76 -2.02
CA SER A 179 -2.00 -10.88 -2.06
C SER A 179 -0.74 -11.66 -1.77
N ASP A 180 0.23 -11.60 -2.67
CA ASP A 180 1.54 -12.19 -2.49
C ASP A 180 2.66 -11.15 -2.53
N ASP A 181 3.87 -11.59 -2.21
CA ASP A 181 5.08 -10.77 -2.20
C ASP A 181 5.33 -10.04 -3.53
N GLU A 182 5.03 -10.68 -4.66
CA GLU A 182 5.24 -10.09 -5.98
C GLU A 182 4.28 -8.91 -6.19
N PHE A 183 3.00 -9.09 -5.88
CA PHE A 183 2.00 -8.03 -5.96
C PHE A 183 2.32 -6.89 -4.98
N PHE A 184 2.64 -7.19 -3.72
CA PHE A 184 3.02 -6.20 -2.73
C PHE A 184 4.28 -5.43 -3.15
N ASN A 185 5.30 -6.11 -3.67
CA ASN A 185 6.53 -5.47 -4.14
C ASN A 185 6.28 -4.56 -5.36
N ALA A 186 5.41 -4.96 -6.28
CA ALA A 186 5.05 -4.13 -7.42
C ALA A 186 4.25 -2.89 -7.02
N LEU A 187 3.31 -3.03 -6.07
CA LEU A 187 2.52 -1.91 -5.54
C LEU A 187 3.38 -0.95 -4.73
N SER A 188 4.25 -1.47 -3.85
CA SER A 188 5.13 -0.67 -3.01
C SER A 188 6.35 -0.11 -3.74
N GLY A 189 6.52 -0.40 -5.03
CA GLY A 189 7.65 0.07 -5.83
C GLY A 189 8.99 -0.35 -5.25
N ASN A 190 9.20 -1.66 -5.12
CA ASN A 190 10.42 -2.28 -4.59
C ASN A 190 10.74 -2.04 -3.11
N LEU A 191 9.82 -1.50 -2.31
CA LEU A 191 10.07 -1.33 -0.87
C LEU A 191 10.26 -2.67 -0.17
N LYS A 192 9.48 -3.70 -0.51
CA LYS A 192 9.61 -5.04 0.07
C LYS A 192 11.05 -5.56 -0.02
N LYS A 193 11.67 -5.48 -1.21
CA LYS A 193 13.06 -5.90 -1.42
C LYS A 193 14.05 -5.19 -0.51
N VAL A 194 13.78 -3.94 -0.13
CA VAL A 194 14.64 -3.20 0.81
C VAL A 194 14.54 -3.83 2.20
N PHE A 195 13.33 -4.12 2.69
CA PHE A 195 13.13 -4.79 3.98
C PHE A 195 13.68 -6.22 3.98
N ASP A 196 13.40 -7.00 2.93
CA ASP A 196 13.96 -8.36 2.78
C ASP A 196 15.51 -8.34 2.86
N SER A 197 16.15 -7.28 2.34
CA SER A 197 17.62 -7.13 2.40
C SER A 197 18.15 -6.82 3.80
N PHE A 198 17.31 -6.26 4.69
CA PHE A 198 17.66 -6.03 6.09
C PHE A 198 17.45 -7.28 6.93
N ASP A 199 16.33 -7.98 6.72
CA ASP A 199 16.06 -9.25 7.42
C ASP A 199 17.17 -10.29 7.11
N ASP A 200 17.58 -10.40 5.84
CA ASP A 200 18.70 -11.25 5.42
C ASP A 200 20.03 -10.86 6.10
N PHE A 201 20.22 -9.58 6.45
CA PHE A 201 21.42 -9.11 7.14
C PHE A 201 21.41 -9.50 8.63
N ASP A 202 20.26 -9.34 9.30
CA ASP A 202 20.10 -9.68 10.72
C ASP A 202 20.21 -11.20 10.95
N ASP A 203 19.73 -12.02 10.01
CA ASP A 203 19.86 -13.48 10.05
C ASP A 203 21.31 -13.99 9.83
N MET A 204 22.23 -13.12 9.39
CA MET A 204 23.64 -13.44 9.15
C MET A 204 24.59 -13.15 10.35
N GLU A 205 24.15 -12.44 11.39
CA GLU A 205 24.90 -12.19 12.64
C GLU A 205 24.71 -13.30 13.70
#